data_AF-A0ABD4A0F4-F1
#
_entry.id   AF-A0ABD4A0F4-F1
#
_cell.length_a   1.000
_cell.length_b   1.000
_cell.length_c   1.000
_cell.angle_alpha   90.00
_cell.angle_beta   90.00
_cell.angle_gamma   90.00
#
_symmetry.space_group_name_H-M   'P 1'
#
loop_
_entity.id
_entity.type
_entity.pdbx_description
1 polymer ?
#
loop_
_entity_poly.entity_id
_entity_poly.type
_entity_poly.pdbx_seq_one_letter_code
_entity_poly.pdbx_strand_id
1 'polypeptide(L)'
;MTKIYDAANWSKHEDDFTQMFYNQNVKQFWLPEEIALNGDLLTWKYLGKNEQDTYMKVLAGLTLLDTEQGNTGMPIVAEHVDGHQRKAVLNFMAMMENAVHAKSYSNIFLTLAPTEKINEVFEWVKNNRFLQKKARTIVSIYKAVEKNDEISLFRAMVASVFLESFLFYSGFYYPLYFYGQGKLMQSGEIINLII
;
A
#
# COMPACT_ATOMS: atom_id res chain seq x y z
N MET A 1 33.81 8.72 21.40
CA MET A 1 33.65 7.27 21.66
C MET A 1 33.31 6.58 20.35
N THR A 2 33.83 5.39 20.12
CA THR A 2 33.51 4.57 18.94
C THR A 2 32.07 4.05 19.05
N LYS A 3 31.30 4.06 17.96
CA LYS A 3 29.95 3.51 17.92
C LYS A 3 30.00 2.00 18.23
N ILE A 4 29.18 1.55 19.18
CA ILE A 4 28.97 0.12 19.46
C ILE A 4 27.81 -0.35 18.60
N TYR A 5 27.98 -1.49 17.95
CA TYR A 5 26.92 -2.18 17.21
C TYR A 5 26.47 -3.39 18.03
N ASP A 6 25.15 -3.54 18.20
CA ASP A 6 24.51 -4.61 18.94
C ASP A 6 23.61 -5.47 18.03
N ALA A 7 23.25 -6.66 18.51
CA ALA A 7 22.44 -7.63 17.76
C ALA A 7 21.00 -7.70 18.29
N ALA A 8 20.05 -7.96 17.39
CA ALA A 8 18.65 -8.17 17.73
C ALA A 8 18.49 -9.37 18.69
N ASN A 9 17.74 -9.18 19.78
CA ASN A 9 17.45 -10.24 20.75
C ASN A 9 15.95 -10.40 20.97
N TRP A 10 15.34 -11.37 20.28
CA TRP A 10 13.90 -11.66 20.35
C TRP A 10 13.47 -12.43 21.61
N SER A 11 14.41 -12.91 22.45
CA SER A 11 14.07 -13.49 23.75
C SER A 11 13.62 -12.45 24.79
N LYS A 12 13.81 -11.16 24.49
CA LYS A 12 13.37 -10.02 25.30
C LYS A 12 12.38 -9.17 24.50
N HIS A 13 11.45 -8.55 25.19
CA HIS A 13 10.55 -7.57 24.61
C HIS A 13 11.21 -6.19 24.58
N GLU A 14 11.25 -5.53 23.42
CA GLU A 14 11.63 -4.11 23.30
C GLU A 14 10.45 -3.17 23.68
N ASP A 15 9.23 -3.67 23.56
CA ASP A 15 7.96 -3.09 24.01
C ASP A 15 6.86 -4.17 24.08
N ASP A 16 5.67 -3.76 24.52
CA ASP A 16 4.56 -4.65 24.82
C ASP A 16 3.78 -5.15 23.58
N PHE A 17 4.08 -4.67 22.37
CA PHE A 17 3.23 -4.91 21.19
C PHE A 17 3.98 -5.42 19.96
N THR A 18 5.25 -5.10 19.76
CA THR A 18 5.96 -5.36 18.50
C THR A 18 5.97 -6.84 18.12
N GLN A 19 6.21 -7.75 19.08
CA GLN A 19 6.19 -9.18 18.78
C GLN A 19 4.79 -9.71 18.41
N MET A 20 3.73 -9.14 18.98
CA MET A 20 2.35 -9.45 18.59
C MET A 20 2.09 -9.04 17.14
N PHE A 21 2.46 -7.80 16.77
CA PHE A 21 2.32 -7.30 15.41
C PHE A 21 3.18 -8.07 14.41
N TYR A 22 4.42 -8.45 14.79
CA TYR A 22 5.26 -9.33 13.98
C TYR A 22 4.53 -10.63 13.63
N ASN A 23 4.02 -11.34 14.64
CA ASN A 23 3.32 -12.60 14.44
C ASN A 23 2.08 -12.46 13.56
N GLN A 24 1.35 -11.35 13.69
CA GLN A 24 0.17 -11.11 12.88
C GLN A 24 0.54 -10.81 11.42
N ASN A 25 1.53 -9.95 11.20
CA ASN A 25 2.01 -9.57 9.87
C ASN A 25 2.48 -10.80 9.07
N VAL A 26 3.33 -11.65 9.65
CA VAL A 26 3.87 -12.82 8.94
C VAL A 26 2.80 -13.90 8.68
N LYS A 27 1.77 -14.00 9.53
CA LYS A 27 0.63 -14.90 9.31
C LYS A 27 -0.31 -14.42 8.20
N GLN A 28 -0.33 -13.12 7.95
CA GLN A 28 -1.11 -12.49 6.90
C GLN A 28 -0.34 -12.38 5.58
N PHE A 29 0.86 -12.97 5.47
CA PHE A 29 1.57 -13.02 4.20
C PHE A 29 0.74 -13.77 3.15
N TRP A 30 0.64 -13.20 1.95
CA TRP A 30 -0.02 -13.79 0.79
C TRP A 30 0.72 -13.37 -0.48
N LEU A 31 0.54 -14.14 -1.55
CA LEU A 31 1.09 -13.86 -2.88
C LEU A 31 -0.02 -13.59 -3.90
N PRO A 32 0.22 -12.66 -4.85
CA PRO A 32 -0.77 -12.34 -5.88
C PRO A 32 -1.19 -13.53 -6.74
N GLU A 33 -0.31 -14.54 -6.88
CA GLU A 33 -0.54 -15.76 -7.66
C GLU A 33 -1.57 -16.70 -7.02
N GLU A 34 -1.94 -16.51 -5.76
CA GLU A 34 -2.90 -17.35 -5.05
C GLU A 34 -4.35 -17.14 -5.54
N ILE A 35 -4.64 -15.99 -6.18
CA ILE A 35 -5.98 -15.63 -6.65
C ILE A 35 -6.02 -15.58 -8.19
N ALA A 36 -6.87 -16.42 -8.78
CA ALA A 36 -7.02 -16.51 -10.23
C ALA A 36 -8.00 -15.45 -10.79
N LEU A 37 -7.47 -14.41 -11.43
CA LEU A 37 -8.26 -13.23 -11.83
C LEU A 37 -9.15 -13.40 -13.08
N ASN A 38 -8.93 -14.43 -13.91
CA ASN A 38 -9.64 -14.60 -15.19
C ASN A 38 -11.17 -14.64 -15.06
N GLY A 39 -11.70 -15.05 -13.90
CA GLY A 39 -13.15 -15.09 -13.65
C GLY A 39 -13.80 -13.70 -13.70
N ASP A 40 -13.06 -12.63 -13.41
CA ASP A 40 -13.61 -11.27 -13.36
C ASP A 40 -14.02 -10.74 -14.73
N LEU A 41 -13.40 -11.23 -15.82
CA LEU A 41 -13.74 -10.86 -17.19
C LEU A 41 -15.21 -11.11 -17.52
N LEU A 42 -15.84 -12.09 -16.86
CA LEU A 42 -17.25 -12.42 -17.05
C LEU A 42 -18.17 -11.29 -16.59
N THR A 43 -17.80 -10.54 -15.55
CA THR A 43 -18.60 -9.42 -15.03
C THR A 43 -18.10 -8.08 -15.57
N TRP A 44 -16.79 -7.93 -15.74
CA TRP A 44 -16.15 -6.72 -16.28
C TRP A 44 -16.74 -6.27 -17.60
N LYS A 45 -16.97 -7.20 -18.55
CA LYS A 45 -17.50 -6.90 -19.89
C LYS A 45 -18.93 -6.33 -19.90
N TYR A 46 -19.67 -6.50 -18.80
CA TYR A 46 -21.03 -5.98 -18.66
C TYR A 46 -21.11 -4.65 -17.93
N LEU A 47 -19.99 -4.16 -17.40
CA LEU A 47 -19.92 -2.83 -16.81
C LEU A 47 -20.00 -1.75 -17.89
N GLY A 48 -20.65 -0.64 -17.56
CA GLY A 48 -20.68 0.54 -18.40
C GLY A 48 -19.31 1.20 -18.50
N LYS A 49 -19.11 2.02 -19.55
CA LYS A 49 -17.84 2.72 -19.78
C LYS A 49 -17.40 3.59 -18.59
N ASN A 50 -18.34 4.28 -17.95
CA ASN A 50 -18.04 5.12 -16.78
C ASN A 50 -17.66 4.29 -15.55
N GLU A 51 -18.24 3.10 -15.40
CA GLU A 51 -17.88 2.17 -14.31
C GLU A 51 -16.47 1.64 -14.52
N GLN A 52 -16.15 1.17 -15.73
CA GLN A 52 -14.81 0.70 -16.07
C GLN A 52 -13.76 1.82 -15.93
N ASP A 53 -14.04 3.03 -16.42
CA ASP A 53 -13.14 4.18 -16.31
C ASP A 53 -12.91 4.58 -14.84
N THR A 54 -13.96 4.59 -14.02
CA THR A 54 -13.85 4.87 -12.58
C THR A 54 -13.01 3.80 -11.90
N TYR A 55 -13.27 2.52 -12.17
CA TYR A 55 -12.54 1.39 -11.59
C TYR A 55 -11.04 1.45 -11.90
N MET A 56 -10.68 1.70 -13.16
CA MET A 56 -9.29 1.82 -13.58
C MET A 56 -8.59 3.01 -12.90
N LYS A 57 -9.27 4.16 -12.79
CA LYS A 57 -8.71 5.36 -12.16
C LYS A 57 -8.53 5.21 -10.65
N VAL A 58 -9.46 4.55 -9.95
CA VAL A 58 -9.28 4.30 -8.52
C VAL A 58 -8.14 3.33 -8.27
N LEU A 59 -8.05 2.23 -9.02
CA LEU A 59 -6.96 1.27 -8.88
C LEU A 59 -5.61 1.94 -9.10
N ALA A 60 -5.49 2.78 -10.14
CA ALA A 60 -4.21 3.41 -10.45
C ALA A 60 -3.83 4.48 -9.40
N GLY A 61 -4.85 5.13 -8.82
CA GLY A 61 -4.67 6.02 -7.68
C GLY A 61 -4.18 5.28 -6.43
N LEU A 62 -4.72 4.10 -6.14
CA LEU A 62 -4.23 3.23 -5.04
C LEU A 62 -2.80 2.79 -5.31
N THR A 63 -2.49 2.31 -6.52
CA THR A 63 -1.13 1.90 -6.90
C THR A 63 -0.10 3.00 -6.70
N LEU A 64 -0.42 4.26 -7.04
CA LEU A 64 0.48 5.39 -6.78
C LEU A 64 0.77 5.56 -5.29
N LEU A 65 -0.26 5.47 -4.46
CA LEU A 65 -0.13 5.70 -3.03
C LEU A 65 0.66 4.57 -2.34
N ASP A 66 0.39 3.31 -2.66
CA ASP A 66 1.18 2.16 -2.18
C ASP A 66 2.63 2.23 -2.63
N THR A 67 2.88 2.70 -3.86
CA THR A 67 4.24 2.91 -4.37
C THR A 67 5.01 3.93 -3.53
N GLU A 68 4.39 5.04 -3.14
CA GLU A 68 5.05 6.05 -2.29
C GLU A 68 5.22 5.56 -0.84
N GLN A 69 4.27 4.78 -0.34
CA GLN A 69 4.37 4.20 1.00
C GLN A 69 5.49 3.17 1.10
N GLY A 70 5.58 2.29 0.11
CA GLY A 70 6.64 1.28 0.04
C GLY A 70 8.02 1.86 -0.26
N ASN A 71 8.14 2.84 -1.17
CA ASN A 71 9.45 3.40 -1.55
C ASN A 71 9.98 4.46 -0.59
N THR A 72 9.08 5.20 0.08
CA THR A 72 9.46 6.36 0.90
C THR A 72 8.94 6.24 2.33
N GLY A 73 7.64 6.03 2.51
CA GLY A 73 6.99 6.08 3.83
C GLY A 73 7.58 5.09 4.84
N MET A 74 7.41 3.81 4.59
CA MET A 74 7.89 2.75 5.48
C MET A 74 9.42 2.76 5.64
N PRO A 75 10.23 2.92 4.57
CA PRO A 75 11.68 3.02 4.72
C PRO A 75 12.15 4.19 5.59
N ILE A 76 11.59 5.40 5.43
CA ILE A 76 11.97 6.57 6.23
C ILE A 76 11.60 6.36 7.70
N VAL A 77 10.39 5.85 7.98
CA VAL A 77 9.96 5.57 9.36
C VAL A 77 10.85 4.48 9.97
N ALA A 78 11.11 3.40 9.24
CA ALA A 78 11.98 2.32 9.70
C ALA A 78 13.42 2.79 9.95
N GLU A 79 13.94 3.70 9.14
CA GLU A 79 15.27 4.28 9.33
C GLU A 79 15.38 5.01 10.68
N HIS A 80 14.36 5.78 11.05
CA HIS A 80 14.39 6.70 12.18
C HIS A 80 13.82 6.14 13.49
N VAL A 81 13.06 5.04 13.45
CA VAL A 81 12.61 4.34 14.66
C VAL A 81 13.76 3.54 15.29
N ASP A 82 13.95 3.64 16.59
CA ASP A 82 14.89 2.80 17.34
C ASP A 82 14.28 1.44 17.71
N GLY A 83 15.12 0.41 17.81
CA GLY A 83 14.74 -0.95 18.18
C GLY A 83 14.80 -1.93 17.01
N HIS A 84 15.48 -3.06 17.19
CA HIS A 84 15.68 -4.04 16.12
C HIS A 84 14.36 -4.73 15.75
N GLN A 85 13.49 -4.98 16.73
CA GLN A 85 12.21 -5.66 16.51
C GLN A 85 11.23 -4.78 15.73
N ARG A 86 11.17 -3.48 16.06
CA ARG A 86 10.31 -2.51 15.36
C ARG A 86 10.74 -2.34 13.92
N LYS A 87 12.04 -2.17 13.68
CA LYS A 87 12.62 -2.10 12.33
C LYS A 87 12.28 -3.35 11.51
N ALA A 88 12.30 -4.54 12.11
CA ALA A 88 11.94 -5.77 11.41
C ALA A 88 10.47 -5.79 10.98
N VAL A 89 9.54 -5.35 11.83
CA VAL A 89 8.11 -5.26 11.49
C VAL A 89 7.88 -4.23 10.38
N LEU A 90 8.46 -3.05 10.48
CA LEU A 90 8.33 -2.00 9.46
C LEU A 90 8.95 -2.41 8.12
N ASN A 91 10.05 -3.16 8.12
CA ASN A 91 10.63 -3.73 6.91
C ASN A 91 9.70 -4.77 6.25
N PHE A 92 8.99 -5.56 7.06
CA PHE A 92 7.99 -6.49 6.53
C PHE A 92 6.82 -5.73 5.87
N MET A 93 6.31 -4.69 6.52
CA MET A 93 5.27 -3.82 5.94
C MET A 93 5.75 -3.18 4.63
N ALA A 94 6.97 -2.60 4.60
CA ALA A 94 7.57 -2.06 3.39
C ALA A 94 7.69 -3.09 2.25
N MET A 95 7.96 -4.35 2.60
CA MET A 95 8.00 -5.46 1.65
C MET A 95 6.60 -5.77 1.11
N MET A 96 5.58 -5.83 1.96
CA MET A 96 4.19 -6.05 1.52
C MET A 96 3.74 -4.97 0.52
N GLU A 97 4.02 -3.69 0.79
CA GLU A 97 3.66 -2.60 -0.14
C GLU A 97 4.28 -2.77 -1.53
N ASN A 98 5.61 -2.95 -1.57
CA ASN A 98 6.36 -2.95 -2.82
C ASN A 98 6.26 -4.26 -3.60
N ALA A 99 6.28 -5.40 -2.91
CA ALA A 99 6.41 -6.71 -3.52
C ALA A 99 5.05 -7.40 -3.72
N VAL A 100 4.09 -7.14 -2.84
CA VAL A 100 2.78 -7.82 -2.85
C VAL A 100 1.70 -6.89 -3.38
N HIS A 101 1.45 -5.75 -2.73
CA HIS A 101 0.33 -4.85 -3.08
C HIS A 101 0.51 -4.25 -4.48
N ALA A 102 1.66 -3.61 -4.75
CA ALA A 102 1.94 -2.99 -6.04
C ALA A 102 1.87 -3.99 -7.22
N LYS A 103 2.36 -5.22 -7.00
CA LYS A 103 2.31 -6.30 -7.99
C LYS A 103 0.87 -6.80 -8.20
N SER A 104 0.07 -6.86 -7.15
CA SER A 104 -1.33 -7.29 -7.22
C SER A 104 -2.19 -6.35 -8.05
N TYR A 105 -2.04 -5.02 -7.90
CA TYR A 105 -2.73 -4.09 -8.79
C TYR A 105 -2.34 -4.29 -10.25
N SER A 106 -1.04 -4.53 -10.52
CA SER A 106 -0.54 -4.80 -11.86
C SER A 106 -1.19 -6.06 -12.46
N ASN A 107 -1.34 -7.13 -11.68
CA ASN A 107 -2.03 -8.35 -12.11
C ASN A 107 -3.52 -8.08 -12.46
N ILE A 108 -4.22 -7.28 -11.64
CA ILE A 108 -5.60 -6.86 -11.92
C ILE A 108 -5.67 -6.08 -13.23
N PHE A 109 -4.80 -5.08 -13.41
CA PHE A 109 -4.73 -4.28 -14.64
C PHE A 109 -4.54 -5.14 -15.89
N LEU A 110 -3.53 -6.01 -15.87
CA LEU A 110 -3.19 -6.90 -16.98
C LEU A 110 -4.32 -7.88 -17.33
N THR A 111 -5.18 -8.19 -16.36
CA THR A 111 -6.38 -9.01 -16.61
C THR A 111 -7.49 -8.19 -17.27
N LEU A 112 -7.78 -6.99 -16.76
CA LEU A 112 -8.98 -6.23 -17.12
C LEU A 112 -8.81 -5.34 -18.36
N ALA A 113 -7.58 -4.96 -18.71
CA ALA A 113 -7.32 -3.96 -19.73
C ALA A 113 -6.10 -4.29 -20.61
N PRO A 114 -6.12 -3.88 -21.89
CA PRO A 114 -4.93 -3.98 -22.75
C PRO A 114 -3.86 -2.96 -22.31
N THR A 115 -2.61 -3.24 -22.67
CA THR A 115 -1.43 -2.44 -22.31
C THR A 115 -1.57 -0.96 -22.65
N GLU A 116 -2.14 -0.63 -23.81
CA GLU A 116 -2.37 0.75 -24.23
C GLU A 116 -3.28 1.48 -23.25
N LYS A 117 -4.35 0.82 -22.79
CA LYS A 117 -5.29 1.41 -21.85
C LYS A 117 -4.67 1.57 -20.46
N ILE A 118 -3.85 0.62 -20.04
CA ILE A 118 -3.09 0.72 -18.79
C ILE A 118 -2.18 1.95 -18.84
N ASN A 119 -1.40 2.12 -19.91
CA ASN A 119 -0.51 3.27 -20.09
C ASN A 119 -1.25 4.60 -20.04
N GLU A 120 -2.41 4.71 -20.69
CA GLU A 120 -3.26 5.92 -20.62
C GLU A 120 -3.67 6.25 -19.18
N VAL A 121 -4.07 5.25 -18.40
CA VAL A 121 -4.54 5.45 -17.03
C VAL A 121 -3.38 5.87 -16.12
N PHE A 122 -2.21 5.26 -16.26
CA PHE A 122 -1.01 5.66 -15.51
C PHE A 122 -0.53 7.07 -15.88
N GLU A 123 -0.64 7.46 -17.15
CA GLU A 123 -0.35 8.84 -17.57
C GLU A 123 -1.38 9.83 -17.00
N TRP A 124 -2.65 9.44 -16.94
CA TRP A 124 -3.68 10.25 -16.27
C TRP A 124 -3.37 10.44 -14.78
N VAL A 125 -2.90 9.40 -14.08
CA VAL A 125 -2.51 9.49 -12.66
C VAL A 125 -1.39 10.50 -12.44
N LYS A 126 -0.36 10.51 -13.31
CA LYS A 126 0.74 11.48 -13.24
C LYS A 126 0.26 12.92 -13.41
N ASN A 127 -0.73 13.14 -14.25
CA ASN A 127 -1.26 14.47 -14.57
C ASN A 127 -2.48 14.88 -13.70
N ASN A 128 -3.02 13.98 -12.88
CA ASN A 128 -4.19 14.27 -12.06
C ASN A 128 -3.82 15.18 -10.87
N ARG A 129 -4.32 16.42 -10.90
CA ARG A 129 -4.04 17.43 -9.86
C ARG A 129 -4.38 16.99 -8.43
N PHE A 130 -5.40 16.16 -8.23
CA PHE A 130 -5.85 15.77 -6.89
C PHE A 130 -5.01 14.63 -6.32
N LEU A 131 -4.68 13.63 -7.14
CA LEU A 131 -3.74 12.57 -6.77
C LEU A 131 -2.36 13.14 -6.49
N GLN A 132 -1.86 14.00 -7.38
CA GLN A 132 -0.58 14.68 -7.19
C GLN A 132 -0.56 15.55 -5.93
N LYS A 133 -1.65 16.29 -5.63
CA LYS A 133 -1.71 17.10 -4.41
C LYS A 133 -1.60 16.24 -3.16
N LYS A 134 -2.42 15.19 -3.02
CA LYS A 134 -2.40 14.34 -1.82
C LYS A 134 -1.08 13.58 -1.66
N ALA A 135 -0.55 13.02 -2.76
CA ALA A 135 0.73 12.30 -2.74
C ALA A 135 1.88 13.23 -2.35
N ARG A 136 1.99 14.42 -2.96
CA ARG A 136 3.03 15.41 -2.60
C ARG A 136 2.92 15.86 -1.15
N THR A 137 1.71 16.07 -0.63
CA THR A 137 1.52 16.43 0.77
C THR A 137 2.10 15.36 1.69
N ILE A 138 1.73 14.10 1.51
CA ILE A 138 2.25 12.98 2.32
C ILE A 138 3.76 12.82 2.17
N VAL A 139 4.27 12.73 0.94
CA VAL A 139 5.69 12.53 0.65
C VAL A 139 6.54 13.69 1.18
N SER A 140 6.05 14.92 1.15
CA SER A 140 6.77 16.08 1.70
C SER A 140 6.97 15.98 3.21
N ILE A 141 6.02 15.39 3.94
CA ILE A 141 6.13 15.19 5.38
C ILE A 141 7.14 14.08 5.68
N TYR A 142 7.13 12.98 4.91
CA TYR A 142 8.15 11.93 5.05
C TYR A 142 9.56 12.47 4.80
N LYS A 143 9.75 13.24 3.72
CA LYS A 143 11.05 13.82 3.37
C LYS A 143 11.53 14.92 4.31
N ALA A 144 10.66 15.39 5.22
CA ALA A 144 10.99 16.39 6.22
C ALA A 144 11.39 15.78 7.58
N VAL A 145 11.49 14.45 7.69
CA VAL A 145 12.00 13.80 8.90
C VAL A 145 13.49 14.13 9.07
N GLU A 146 13.82 14.65 10.24
CA GLU A 146 15.19 14.99 10.61
C GLU A 146 15.74 13.97 11.63
N LYS A 147 17.04 13.69 11.53
CA LYS A 147 17.70 12.75 12.42
C LYS A 147 17.68 13.26 13.86
N ASN A 148 17.26 12.42 14.79
CA ASN A 148 17.11 12.72 16.22
C ASN A 148 16.04 13.80 16.54
N ASP A 149 15.10 14.05 15.63
CA ASP A 149 13.93 14.88 15.90
C ASP A 149 12.66 14.02 15.95
N GLU A 150 12.22 13.70 17.18
CA GLU A 150 11.03 12.89 17.40
C GLU A 150 9.74 13.57 16.91
N ILE A 151 9.70 14.91 16.81
CA ILE A 151 8.50 15.64 16.38
C ILE A 151 8.31 15.51 14.87
N SER A 152 9.36 15.64 14.06
CA SER A 152 9.25 15.39 12.62
C SER A 152 8.93 13.92 12.32
N LEU A 153 9.53 12.96 13.04
CA LEU A 153 9.17 11.54 12.93
C LEU A 153 7.70 11.29 13.28
N PHE A 154 7.21 11.86 14.38
CA PHE A 154 5.79 11.75 14.76
C PHE A 154 4.86 12.29 13.66
N ARG A 155 5.19 13.44 13.05
CA ARG A 155 4.40 13.98 11.93
C ARG A 155 4.38 13.04 10.72
N ALA A 156 5.50 12.40 10.41
CA ALA A 156 5.57 11.38 9.37
C ALA A 156 4.72 10.16 9.71
N MET A 157 4.73 9.68 10.96
CA MET A 157 3.85 8.60 11.40
C MET A 157 2.37 8.97 11.28
N VAL A 158 1.98 10.20 11.64
CA VAL A 158 0.60 10.68 11.46
C VAL A 158 0.22 10.70 9.97
N ALA A 159 1.11 11.19 9.11
CA ALA A 159 0.88 11.18 7.66
C ALA A 159 0.73 9.74 7.12
N SER A 160 1.55 8.81 7.60
CA SER A 160 1.46 7.38 7.26
C SER A 160 0.14 6.77 7.68
N VAL A 161 -0.29 6.96 8.93
CA VAL A 161 -1.60 6.47 9.40
C VAL A 161 -2.75 7.10 8.62
N PHE A 162 -2.71 8.39 8.30
CA PHE A 162 -3.73 9.00 7.44
C PHE A 162 -3.72 8.44 6.01
N LEU A 163 -2.57 8.06 5.48
CA LEU A 163 -2.51 7.38 4.19
C LEU A 163 -3.21 6.01 4.29
N GLU A 164 -2.72 5.15 5.19
CA GLU A 164 -3.16 3.76 5.41
C GLU A 164 -4.65 3.67 5.76
N SER A 165 -5.08 4.44 6.74
CA SER A 165 -6.38 4.27 7.40
C SER A 165 -7.45 5.25 6.92
N PHE A 166 -7.14 6.11 5.94
CA PHE A 166 -8.10 7.11 5.46
C PHE A 166 -8.02 7.39 3.96
N LEU A 167 -6.87 7.81 3.43
CA LEU A 167 -6.78 8.29 2.04
C LEU A 167 -7.05 7.18 1.01
N PHE A 168 -6.62 5.95 1.29
CA PHE A 168 -6.90 4.80 0.43
C PHE A 168 -8.39 4.46 0.32
N TYR A 169 -9.19 4.70 1.36
CA TYR A 169 -10.59 4.28 1.41
C TYR A 169 -11.47 4.97 0.35
N SER A 170 -11.05 6.14 -0.15
CA SER A 170 -11.70 6.76 -1.32
C SER A 170 -11.57 5.93 -2.60
N GLY A 171 -10.50 5.13 -2.74
CA GLY A 171 -10.30 4.18 -3.83
C GLY A 171 -10.87 2.80 -3.51
N PHE A 172 -10.61 2.25 -2.32
CA PHE A 172 -11.11 0.92 -1.90
C PHE A 172 -12.62 0.81 -1.93
N TYR A 173 -13.35 1.91 -1.77
CA TYR A 173 -14.80 1.94 -1.86
C TYR A 173 -15.33 1.23 -3.12
N TYR A 174 -14.72 1.46 -4.29
CA TYR A 174 -15.32 1.00 -5.55
C TYR A 174 -15.12 -0.50 -5.84
N PRO A 175 -13.93 -1.09 -5.59
CA PRO A 175 -13.79 -2.54 -5.57
C PRO A 175 -14.68 -3.22 -4.53
N LEU A 176 -14.78 -2.68 -3.31
CA LEU A 176 -15.67 -3.23 -2.28
C LEU A 176 -17.14 -3.13 -2.66
N TYR A 177 -17.55 -2.04 -3.30
CA TYR A 177 -18.91 -1.85 -3.80
C TYR A 177 -19.28 -2.93 -4.82
N PHE A 178 -18.40 -3.25 -5.76
CA PHE A 178 -18.65 -4.33 -6.71
C PHE A 178 -18.58 -5.72 -6.07
N TYR A 179 -17.63 -5.92 -5.15
CA TYR A 179 -17.50 -7.17 -4.40
C TYR A 179 -18.79 -7.50 -3.65
N GLY A 180 -19.38 -6.52 -2.96
CA GLY A 180 -20.67 -6.68 -2.27
C GLY A 180 -21.86 -6.96 -3.20
N GLN A 181 -21.70 -6.76 -4.51
CA GLN A 181 -22.71 -7.05 -5.54
C GLN A 181 -22.45 -8.35 -6.31
N GLY A 182 -21.44 -9.14 -5.93
CA GLY A 182 -21.08 -10.35 -6.67
C GLY A 182 -20.32 -10.07 -7.98
N LYS A 183 -19.75 -8.88 -8.16
CA LYS A 183 -19.03 -8.46 -9.37
C LYS A 183 -17.55 -8.28 -9.06
N LEU A 184 -16.69 -8.60 -10.04
CA LEU A 184 -15.23 -8.49 -9.91
C LEU A 184 -14.72 -9.17 -8.61
N MET A 185 -15.26 -10.36 -8.31
CA MET A 185 -15.05 -11.02 -7.03
C MET A 185 -13.58 -11.36 -6.77
N GLN A 186 -12.82 -11.70 -7.81
CA GLN A 186 -11.42 -12.13 -7.65
C GLN A 186 -10.54 -10.91 -7.32
N SER A 187 -10.74 -9.80 -8.04
CA SER A 187 -10.10 -8.52 -7.73
C SER A 187 -10.53 -7.98 -6.37
N GLY A 188 -11.82 -8.12 -6.01
CA GLY A 188 -12.32 -7.70 -4.70
C GLY A 188 -11.74 -8.51 -3.55
N GLU A 189 -11.45 -9.79 -3.74
CA GLU A 189 -10.73 -10.62 -2.77
C GLU A 189 -9.28 -10.14 -2.58
N ILE A 190 -8.56 -9.84 -3.66
CA ILE A 190 -7.23 -9.21 -3.59
C ILE A 190 -7.30 -7.89 -2.81
N ILE A 191 -8.28 -7.02 -3.10
CA ILE A 191 -8.43 -5.74 -2.41
C ILE A 191 -8.75 -5.95 -0.91
N ASN A 192 -9.52 -6.97 -0.55
CA ASN A 192 -9.74 -7.32 0.85
C ASN A 192 -8.49 -7.85 1.58
N LEU A 193 -7.54 -8.47 0.87
CA LEU A 193 -6.27 -8.89 1.46
C LEU A 193 -5.27 -7.74 1.62
N ILE A 194 -5.43 -6.66 0.83
CA ILE A 194 -4.65 -5.42 0.97
C ILE A 194 -5.15 -4.60 2.19
N ILE A 195 -6.46 -4.64 2.49
CA ILE A 195 -7.08 -3.95 3.63
C ILE A 195 -6.76 -4.66 4.96
#